data_AF-A0A9P8KKR0-F1
#
_entry.id   AF-A0A9P8KKR0-F1
#
_cell.length_a   1.000
_cell.length_b   1.000
_cell.length_c   1.000
_cell.angle_alpha   90.00
_cell.angle_beta   90.00
_cell.angle_gamma   90.00
#
_symmetry.space_group_name_H-M   'P 1'
#
loop_
_entity.id
_entity.type
_entity.pdbx_description
1 polymer ?
#
loop_
_entity_poly.entity_id
_entity_poly.type
_entity_poly.pdbx_seq_one_letter_code
_entity_poly.pdbx_strand_id
1 'polypeptide(L)'
;MKMFASRTFGLIISVYLAVVISSYSYYAWNISWSRVKAHHGQSSPYSVCKSRQPSVSAPHQNIWGGLADKEAADIIDLLHQHSTGLNLTTEDRDGSWDNRILHLELLAPNKSDVLPFINKNTTKPPPRYARATLMFGATPNSFLQDYVIGPLPITNNTQVRPLQFLYNNAGKGKVAVDFADRSEVLQFAKDVGLSVADITKLLWDGVQRCRQINQIKSGTRI
;
A
#
# COMPACT_ATOMS: atom_id res chain seq x y z
N MET A 1 -61.43 21.66 33.82
CA MET A 1 -61.24 23.04 34.33
C MET A 1 -59.99 23.63 33.70
N LYS A 2 -60.19 24.66 32.87
CA LYS A 2 -59.36 25.85 32.58
C LYS A 2 -57.87 25.73 32.18
N MET A 3 -57.62 26.50 31.10
CA MET A 3 -56.42 26.82 30.31
C MET A 3 -55.27 27.54 31.03
N PHE A 4 -54.20 27.80 30.23
CA PHE A 4 -53.02 28.69 30.33
C PHE A 4 -51.71 27.92 30.66
N ALA A 5 -50.57 28.05 29.96
CA ALA A 5 -50.04 29.01 28.98
C ALA A 5 -48.88 28.30 28.21
N SER A 6 -48.78 28.38 26.87
CA SER A 6 -48.11 29.42 26.07
C SER A 6 -46.56 29.39 26.09
N ARG A 7 -45.99 28.91 24.97
CA ARG A 7 -44.78 29.41 24.26
C ARG A 7 -43.45 29.50 25.04
N THR A 8 -42.58 28.48 24.96
CA THR A 8 -41.10 28.62 25.13
C THR A 8 -40.28 27.37 24.75
N PHE A 9 -40.62 26.64 23.68
CA PHE A 9 -39.80 25.46 23.27
C PHE A 9 -39.29 25.50 21.82
N GLY A 10 -39.18 26.70 21.25
CA GLY A 10 -38.73 26.93 19.87
C GLY A 10 -37.50 27.84 19.72
N LEU A 11 -36.64 27.98 20.73
CA LEU A 11 -35.52 28.93 20.72
C LEU A 11 -34.13 28.38 21.12
N ILE A 12 -33.94 27.06 21.24
CA ILE A 12 -32.62 26.49 21.61
C ILE A 12 -31.92 25.77 20.43
N ILE A 13 -32.58 25.60 19.28
CA ILE A 13 -31.99 24.99 18.07
C ILE A 13 -31.44 26.04 17.07
N SER A 14 -31.58 27.34 17.33
CA SER A 14 -31.10 28.40 16.42
C SER A 14 -29.73 29.00 16.78
N VAL A 15 -29.12 28.62 17.91
CA VAL A 15 -27.87 29.27 18.39
C VAL A 15 -26.61 28.45 18.07
N TYR A 16 -26.73 27.17 17.72
CA TYR A 16 -25.55 26.34 17.39
C TYR A 16 -25.07 26.42 15.94
N LEU A 17 -25.81 27.09 15.04
CA LEU A 17 -25.42 27.23 13.63
C LEU A 17 -24.77 28.59 13.28
N ALA A 18 -24.53 29.46 14.27
CA ALA A 18 -23.96 30.78 14.04
C ALA A 18 -22.54 30.99 14.62
N VAL A 19 -21.96 30.01 15.34
CA VAL A 19 -20.66 30.18 16.02
C VAL A 19 -19.48 29.51 15.29
N VAL A 20 -19.71 28.80 14.19
CA VAL A 20 -18.61 28.15 13.41
C VAL A 20 -18.13 28.97 12.20
N ILE A 21 -18.76 30.11 11.88
CA ILE A 21 -18.34 30.93 10.71
C ILE A 21 -17.53 32.17 11.11
N SER A 22 -17.47 32.57 12.39
CA SER A 22 -16.87 33.85 12.78
C SER A 22 -15.37 33.82 13.15
N SER A 23 -14.66 32.70 13.00
CA SER A 23 -13.21 32.63 13.31
C SER A 23 -12.29 32.54 12.09
N TYR A 24 -12.81 32.57 10.86
CA TYR A 24 -11.99 32.53 9.63
C TYR A 24 -11.91 33.86 8.86
N SER A 25 -12.31 34.99 9.45
CA SER A 25 -12.34 36.28 8.73
C SER A 25 -11.43 37.36 9.32
N TYR A 26 -10.68 37.07 10.38
CA TYR A 26 -9.75 38.03 10.97
C TYR A 26 -8.30 37.63 10.66
N TYR A 27 -7.86 37.86 9.43
CA TYR A 27 -6.54 38.41 9.05
C TYR A 27 -6.54 38.72 7.53
N ALA A 28 -7.62 39.28 7.00
CA ALA A 28 -7.57 40.00 5.73
C ALA A 28 -7.26 41.48 6.03
N TRP A 29 -6.08 41.74 6.61
CA TRP A 29 -5.53 43.09 6.62
C TRP A 29 -5.12 43.44 5.21
N ASN A 30 -5.78 44.49 4.73
CA ASN A 30 -5.48 45.25 3.53
C ASN A 30 -3.97 45.52 3.41
N ILE A 31 -3.25 44.68 2.67
CA ILE A 31 -2.04 45.12 2.00
C ILE A 31 -2.51 45.68 0.67
N SER A 32 -2.72 47.00 0.64
CA SER A 32 -2.79 47.74 -0.61
C SER A 32 -1.40 47.65 -1.25
N TRP A 33 -1.17 46.58 -2.01
CA TRP A 33 -0.12 46.60 -3.01
C TRP A 33 -0.58 47.60 -4.05
N SER A 34 0.05 48.76 -4.03
CA SER A 34 0.02 49.73 -5.10
C SER A 34 -0.08 49.00 -6.42
N ARG A 35 -1.19 49.27 -7.13
CA ARG A 35 -1.48 48.77 -8.47
C ARG A 35 -0.22 48.99 -9.30
N VAL A 36 0.63 47.97 -9.45
CA VAL A 36 1.61 47.96 -10.53
C VAL A 36 0.74 48.04 -11.76
N LYS A 37 0.73 49.20 -12.42
CA LYS A 37 0.12 49.31 -13.73
C LYS A 37 0.83 48.24 -14.55
N ALA A 38 0.13 47.14 -14.82
CA ALA A 38 0.53 46.21 -15.84
C ALA A 38 0.70 47.07 -17.08
N HIS A 39 1.95 47.26 -17.50
CA HIS A 39 2.25 47.88 -18.77
C HIS A 39 1.57 47.01 -19.83
N HIS A 40 0.45 47.50 -20.33
CA HIS A 40 -0.14 46.99 -21.54
C HIS A 40 0.84 47.33 -22.66
N GLY A 41 1.32 46.30 -23.35
CA GLY A 41 2.10 46.45 -24.58
C GLY A 41 3.57 46.06 -24.45
N GLN A 42 3.84 44.76 -24.43
CA GLN A 42 4.52 44.14 -25.56
C GLN A 42 4.23 42.65 -25.54
N SER A 43 3.32 42.23 -26.43
CA SER A 43 3.27 40.84 -26.89
C SER A 43 4.66 40.50 -27.42
N SER A 44 5.38 39.68 -26.67
CA SER A 44 6.65 39.12 -27.11
C SER A 44 6.44 38.45 -28.48
N PRO A 45 7.20 38.82 -29.53
CA PRO A 45 6.98 38.33 -30.90
C PRO A 45 7.42 36.88 -31.09
N TYR A 46 7.87 36.21 -30.03
CA TYR A 46 8.29 34.81 -30.12
C TYR A 46 7.05 33.92 -30.20
N SER A 47 6.98 33.17 -31.29
CA SER A 47 6.00 32.10 -31.45
C SER A 47 6.15 31.12 -30.29
N VAL A 48 5.08 30.94 -29.52
CA VAL A 48 5.03 29.90 -28.48
C VAL A 48 5.15 28.55 -29.20
N CYS A 49 6.24 27.82 -28.94
CA CYS A 49 6.44 26.49 -29.49
C CYS A 49 5.25 25.61 -29.10
N LYS A 50 4.51 25.09 -30.09
CA LYS A 50 3.47 24.09 -29.86
C LYS A 50 4.13 22.77 -29.46
N SER A 51 4.23 22.50 -28.17
CA SER A 51 4.56 21.18 -27.69
C SER A 51 3.44 20.21 -28.08
N ARG A 52 3.72 19.26 -28.97
CA ARG A 52 2.83 18.15 -29.31
C ARG A 52 3.58 16.85 -29.07
N GLN A 53 3.05 16.02 -28.19
CA GLN A 53 3.51 14.66 -28.03
C GLN A 53 2.66 13.75 -28.95
N PRO A 54 3.28 13.04 -29.91
CA PRO A 54 2.54 12.12 -30.77
C PRO A 54 2.02 10.93 -29.95
N SER A 55 0.79 10.51 -30.23
CA SER A 55 0.25 9.24 -29.74
C SER A 55 0.48 8.14 -30.79
N VAL A 56 1.08 7.03 -30.37
CA VAL A 56 1.26 5.84 -31.21
C VAL A 56 0.65 4.63 -30.50
N SER A 57 0.20 3.64 -31.27
CA SER A 57 -0.29 2.37 -30.73
C SER A 57 0.76 1.28 -30.93
N ALA A 58 0.97 0.46 -29.90
CA ALA A 58 1.86 -0.67 -29.99
C ALA A 58 1.27 -1.75 -30.93
N PRO A 59 2.11 -2.47 -31.69
CA PRO A 59 1.63 -3.52 -32.60
C PRO A 59 1.04 -4.74 -31.86
N HIS A 60 1.39 -4.91 -30.59
CA HIS A 60 0.93 -5.99 -29.72
C HIS A 60 0.56 -5.44 -28.34
N GLN A 61 -0.33 -6.13 -27.64
CA GLN A 61 -0.56 -5.91 -26.22
C GLN A 61 0.74 -6.12 -25.44
N ASN A 62 0.98 -5.30 -24.40
CA ASN A 62 2.11 -5.48 -23.51
C ASN A 62 1.89 -6.68 -22.58
N ILE A 63 2.41 -7.84 -22.98
CA ILE A 63 2.33 -9.10 -22.23
C ILE A 63 3.22 -9.13 -20.97
N TRP A 64 4.14 -8.16 -20.81
CA TRP A 64 4.97 -7.97 -19.62
C TRP A 64 4.46 -6.85 -18.73
N GLY A 65 3.36 -6.19 -19.11
CA GLY A 65 2.69 -5.22 -18.26
C GLY A 65 2.23 -5.90 -16.97
N GLY A 66 2.52 -5.28 -15.83
CA GLY A 66 2.21 -5.80 -14.50
C GLY A 66 0.73 -6.14 -14.29
N LEU A 67 0.41 -6.61 -13.08
CA LEU A 67 -0.98 -6.91 -12.74
C LEU A 67 -1.80 -5.63 -12.72
N ALA A 68 -3.00 -5.66 -13.30
CA ALA A 68 -3.98 -4.63 -13.08
C ALA A 68 -4.50 -4.70 -11.63
N ASP A 69 -4.98 -3.58 -11.09
CA ASP A 69 -5.47 -3.52 -9.70
C ASP A 69 -6.54 -4.58 -9.41
N LYS A 70 -7.45 -4.79 -10.37
CA LYS A 70 -8.47 -5.85 -10.25
C LYS A 70 -7.86 -7.26 -10.26
N GLU A 71 -6.87 -7.51 -11.13
CA GLU A 71 -6.17 -8.81 -11.15
C GLU A 71 -5.50 -9.07 -9.80
N ALA A 72 -4.81 -8.07 -9.24
CA ALA A 72 -4.15 -8.19 -7.94
C ALA A 72 -5.16 -8.43 -6.80
N ALA A 73 -6.25 -7.65 -6.74
CA ALA A 73 -7.29 -7.80 -5.73
C ALA A 73 -7.95 -9.19 -5.78
N ASP A 74 -8.36 -9.65 -6.97
CA ASP A 74 -8.97 -10.97 -7.14
C ASP A 74 -8.02 -12.08 -6.66
N ILE A 75 -6.71 -11.94 -6.90
CA ILE A 75 -5.69 -12.93 -6.49
C ILE A 75 -5.49 -12.93 -4.98
N ILE A 76 -5.44 -11.75 -4.36
CA ILE A 76 -5.36 -11.63 -2.91
C ILE A 76 -6.57 -12.32 -2.27
N ASP A 77 -7.78 -12.07 -2.79
CA ASP A 77 -9.00 -12.72 -2.32
C ASP A 77 -8.93 -14.24 -2.46
N LEU A 78 -8.48 -14.75 -3.62
CA LEU A 78 -8.28 -16.18 -3.85
C LEU A 78 -7.30 -16.81 -2.85
N LEU A 79 -6.16 -16.16 -2.60
CA LEU A 79 -5.12 -16.67 -1.71
C LEU A 79 -5.56 -16.74 -0.24
N HIS A 80 -6.50 -15.90 0.19
CA HIS A 80 -7.08 -15.93 1.54
C HIS A 80 -8.19 -16.97 1.70
N GLN A 81 -8.66 -17.61 0.61
CA GLN A 81 -9.69 -18.63 0.73
C GLN A 81 -9.18 -19.87 1.47
N HIS A 82 -10.00 -20.42 2.36
CA HIS A 82 -9.73 -21.67 3.06
C HIS A 82 -9.44 -22.85 2.12
N SER A 83 -10.01 -22.84 0.91
CA SER A 83 -9.81 -23.86 -0.13
C SER A 83 -8.35 -23.98 -0.58
N THR A 84 -7.54 -22.93 -0.45
CA THR A 84 -6.12 -22.98 -0.82
C THR A 84 -5.25 -23.70 0.22
N GLY A 85 -5.73 -23.83 1.46
CA GLY A 85 -4.96 -24.40 2.58
C GLY A 85 -3.77 -23.55 3.04
N LEU A 86 -3.64 -22.30 2.56
CA LEU A 86 -2.50 -21.43 2.88
C LEU A 86 -2.60 -20.78 4.27
N ASN A 87 -3.82 -20.60 4.78
CA ASN A 87 -4.12 -19.99 6.07
C ASN A 87 -3.38 -18.65 6.27
N LEU A 88 -3.58 -17.72 5.32
CA LEU A 88 -2.93 -16.41 5.34
C LEU A 88 -3.67 -15.44 6.25
N THR A 89 -2.90 -14.66 7.01
CA THR A 89 -3.38 -13.57 7.87
C THR A 89 -3.34 -12.25 7.10
N THR A 90 -4.33 -11.40 7.31
CA THR A 90 -4.38 -10.05 6.71
C THR A 90 -3.34 -9.13 7.33
N GLU A 91 -2.85 -8.15 6.55
CA GLU A 91 -1.77 -7.24 6.97
C GLU A 91 -2.08 -6.42 8.24
N ASP A 92 -3.36 -6.16 8.55
CA ASP A 92 -3.75 -5.42 9.76
C ASP A 92 -3.56 -6.24 11.06
N ARG A 93 -3.31 -7.55 10.93
CA ARG A 93 -3.23 -8.50 12.04
C ARG A 93 -1.97 -9.36 11.99
N ASP A 94 -1.05 -9.08 11.07
CA ASP A 94 0.11 -9.93 10.91
C ASP A 94 1.14 -9.72 12.03
N GLY A 95 1.51 -10.82 12.66
CA GLY A 95 2.62 -10.93 13.59
C GLY A 95 3.80 -11.64 12.95
N SER A 96 4.86 -11.79 13.74
CA SER A 96 6.03 -12.59 13.36
C SER A 96 5.71 -14.10 13.21
N TRP A 97 4.58 -14.55 13.75
CA TRP A 97 4.14 -15.95 13.78
C TRP A 97 2.95 -16.24 12.86
N ASP A 98 2.75 -15.41 11.85
CA ASP A 98 1.66 -15.55 10.86
C ASP A 98 2.17 -15.97 9.48
N ASN A 99 1.26 -16.53 8.67
CA ASN A 99 1.51 -16.70 7.25
C ASN A 99 1.02 -15.46 6.51
N ARG A 100 1.80 -14.90 5.59
CA ARG A 100 1.45 -13.65 4.91
C ARG A 100 1.97 -13.57 3.48
N ILE A 101 1.33 -12.72 2.68
CA ILE A 101 1.79 -12.36 1.34
C ILE A 101 2.89 -11.30 1.51
N LEU A 102 4.09 -11.54 0.96
CA LEU A 102 5.16 -10.54 0.95
C LEU A 102 5.22 -9.75 -0.35
N HIS A 103 4.90 -10.41 -1.46
CA HIS A 103 5.01 -9.81 -2.78
C HIS A 103 4.05 -10.49 -3.75
N LEU A 104 3.46 -9.71 -4.64
CA LEU A 104 2.56 -10.18 -5.68
C LEU A 104 2.89 -9.44 -6.98
N GLU A 105 3.22 -10.19 -8.03
CA GLU A 105 3.60 -9.63 -9.32
C GLU A 105 3.14 -10.49 -10.50
N LEU A 106 3.26 -9.97 -11.72
CA LEU A 106 3.09 -10.78 -12.92
C LEU A 106 4.23 -11.80 -13.02
N LEU A 107 3.89 -13.07 -13.24
CA LEU A 107 4.86 -14.08 -13.68
C LEU A 107 5.09 -13.93 -15.19
N ALA A 108 6.25 -13.43 -15.57
CA ALA A 108 6.60 -13.22 -16.97
C ALA A 108 6.49 -14.54 -17.77
N PRO A 109 5.86 -14.52 -18.97
CA PRO A 109 5.71 -15.71 -19.79
C PRO A 109 7.05 -16.19 -20.34
N ASN A 110 7.16 -17.50 -20.59
CA ASN A 110 8.37 -18.08 -21.18
C ASN A 110 8.61 -17.52 -22.59
N LYS A 111 9.89 -17.31 -22.94
CA LYS A 111 10.27 -16.81 -24.27
C LYS A 111 9.72 -17.67 -25.40
N SER A 112 9.71 -19.00 -25.25
CA SER A 112 9.16 -19.94 -26.23
C SER A 112 7.70 -19.67 -26.56
N ASP A 113 6.91 -19.24 -25.57
CA ASP A 113 5.46 -19.05 -25.70
C ASP A 113 5.15 -17.65 -26.26
N VAL A 114 6.06 -16.71 -26.03
CA VAL A 114 5.98 -15.32 -26.49
C VAL A 114 6.36 -15.16 -27.96
N LEU A 115 7.40 -15.86 -28.42
CA LEU A 115 7.94 -15.67 -29.77
C LEU A 115 6.89 -15.87 -30.87
N PRO A 116 5.99 -16.89 -30.82
CA PRO A 116 4.94 -17.03 -31.82
C PRO A 116 3.98 -15.82 -31.86
N PHE A 117 3.69 -15.20 -30.71
CA PHE A 117 2.77 -14.06 -30.63
C PHE A 117 3.39 -12.79 -31.23
N ILE A 118 4.64 -12.49 -30.89
CA ILE A 118 5.34 -11.28 -31.39
C ILE A 118 5.70 -11.41 -32.87
N ASN A 119 6.02 -12.63 -33.33
CA ASN A 119 6.36 -12.88 -34.74
C ASN A 119 5.12 -13.05 -35.63
N LYS A 120 3.91 -12.80 -35.12
CA LYS A 120 2.63 -12.93 -35.85
C LYS A 120 2.32 -14.34 -36.35
N ASN A 121 2.92 -15.36 -35.75
CA ASN A 121 2.56 -16.76 -35.99
C ASN A 121 1.25 -17.14 -35.27
N THR A 122 0.86 -16.39 -34.23
CA THR A 122 -0.44 -16.49 -33.55
C THR A 122 -0.97 -15.11 -33.18
N THR A 123 -2.28 -14.96 -33.15
CA THR A 123 -2.99 -13.74 -32.67
C THR A 123 -3.29 -13.79 -31.17
N LYS A 124 -3.21 -14.97 -30.55
CA LYS A 124 -3.55 -15.16 -29.13
C LYS A 124 -2.32 -14.93 -28.24
N PRO A 125 -2.38 -14.03 -27.26
CA PRO A 125 -1.29 -13.84 -26.31
C PRO A 125 -1.16 -15.07 -25.39
N PRO A 126 0.05 -15.32 -24.84
CA PRO A 126 0.23 -16.38 -23.84
C PRO A 126 -0.65 -16.12 -22.61
N PRO A 127 -1.15 -17.18 -21.95
CA PRO A 127 -1.92 -17.05 -20.72
C PRO A 127 -1.12 -16.30 -19.65
N ARG A 128 -1.77 -15.37 -18.95
CA ARG A 128 -1.17 -14.61 -17.85
C ARG A 128 -1.22 -15.41 -16.56
N TYR A 129 -0.14 -15.36 -15.80
CA TYR A 129 -0.03 -15.93 -14.46
C TYR A 129 0.55 -14.88 -13.53
N ALA A 130 0.24 -14.95 -12.25
CA ALA A 130 0.90 -14.20 -11.21
C ALA A 130 1.89 -15.07 -10.44
N ARG A 131 2.86 -14.41 -9.82
CA ARG A 131 3.74 -14.96 -8.81
C ARG A 131 3.42 -14.30 -7.48
N ALA A 132 3.18 -15.11 -6.45
CA ALA A 132 3.07 -14.63 -5.07
C ALA A 132 4.20 -15.22 -4.23
N THR A 133 4.96 -14.36 -3.56
CA THR A 133 5.92 -14.78 -2.53
C THR A 133 5.21 -14.79 -1.19
N LEU A 134 5.08 -15.97 -0.58
CA LEU A 134 4.42 -16.13 0.71
C LEU A 134 5.46 -16.42 1.79
N MET A 135 5.33 -15.77 2.94
CA MET A 135 6.02 -16.16 4.17
C MET A 135 5.14 -17.11 4.97
N PHE A 136 5.70 -18.23 5.38
CA PHE A 136 5.11 -19.14 6.35
C PHE A 136 5.83 -18.96 7.68
N GLY A 137 5.30 -18.06 8.51
CA GLY A 137 5.84 -17.71 9.83
C GLY A 137 5.20 -18.50 10.98
N ALA A 138 4.04 -19.13 10.77
CA ALA A 138 3.34 -19.93 11.77
C ALA A 138 3.99 -21.32 12.04
N THR A 139 5.31 -21.36 12.08
CA THR A 139 6.12 -22.57 12.28
C THR A 139 7.49 -22.20 12.87
N PRO A 140 8.08 -23.04 13.74
CA PRO A 140 9.44 -22.80 14.25
C PRO A 140 10.50 -22.68 13.14
N ASN A 141 10.32 -23.40 12.03
CA ASN A 141 11.21 -23.37 10.88
C ASN A 141 10.55 -22.56 9.76
N SER A 142 10.56 -21.24 9.92
CA SER A 142 9.90 -20.34 8.98
C SER A 142 10.57 -20.32 7.60
N PHE A 143 9.77 -20.09 6.55
CA PHE A 143 10.28 -20.10 5.19
C PHE A 143 9.47 -19.21 4.26
N LEU A 144 10.10 -18.78 3.16
CA LEU A 144 9.44 -18.22 1.99
C LEU A 144 9.18 -19.32 0.98
N GLN A 145 8.06 -19.24 0.29
CA GLN A 145 7.76 -20.06 -0.88
C GLN A 145 7.06 -19.21 -1.94
N ASP A 146 7.56 -19.27 -3.16
CA ASP A 146 6.88 -18.70 -4.31
C ASP A 146 5.79 -19.64 -4.84
N TYR A 147 4.66 -19.06 -5.22
CA TYR A 147 3.52 -19.71 -5.85
C TYR A 147 3.26 -19.11 -7.22
N VAL A 148 2.80 -19.95 -8.15
CA VAL A 148 2.23 -19.53 -9.43
C VAL A 148 0.71 -19.62 -9.35
N ILE A 149 0.04 -18.53 -9.74
CA ILE A 149 -1.41 -18.38 -9.71
C ILE A 149 -1.89 -18.08 -11.12
N GLY A 150 -2.78 -18.90 -11.65
CA GLY A 150 -3.41 -18.61 -12.93
C GLY A 150 -4.06 -19.82 -13.58
N PRO A 151 -4.62 -19.65 -14.79
CA PRO A 151 -4.53 -18.44 -15.61
C PRO A 151 -5.34 -17.25 -15.06
N LEU A 152 -4.99 -16.03 -15.48
CA LEU A 152 -5.71 -14.78 -15.21
C LEU A 152 -6.54 -14.34 -16.43
N PRO A 153 -7.71 -13.67 -16.24
CA PRO A 153 -8.39 -13.40 -14.97
C PRO A 153 -8.81 -14.67 -14.23
N ILE A 154 -9.14 -14.56 -12.94
CA ILE A 154 -9.49 -15.73 -12.13
C ILE A 154 -10.75 -16.41 -12.68
N THR A 155 -10.66 -17.71 -12.86
CA THR A 155 -11.74 -18.59 -13.31
C THR A 155 -11.73 -19.89 -12.48
N ASN A 156 -12.71 -20.77 -12.70
CA ASN A 156 -12.73 -22.09 -12.06
C ASN A 156 -11.51 -22.97 -12.44
N ASN A 157 -10.79 -22.61 -13.51
CA ASN A 157 -9.58 -23.31 -13.94
C ASN A 157 -8.30 -22.71 -13.31
N THR A 158 -8.41 -21.61 -12.56
CA THR A 158 -7.27 -20.97 -11.91
C THR A 158 -6.75 -21.85 -10.78
N GLN A 159 -5.47 -22.14 -10.84
CA GLN A 159 -4.78 -22.97 -9.85
C GLN A 159 -3.77 -22.13 -9.08
N VAL A 160 -3.62 -22.47 -7.80
CA VAL A 160 -2.57 -21.97 -6.92
C VAL A 160 -1.64 -23.14 -6.63
N ARG A 161 -0.38 -23.06 -7.08
CA ARG A 161 0.59 -24.16 -6.90
C ARG A 161 1.99 -23.61 -6.65
N PRO A 162 2.88 -24.35 -5.96
CA PRO A 162 4.25 -23.93 -5.76
C PRO A 162 4.97 -23.66 -7.10
N LEU A 163 5.67 -22.54 -7.17
CA LEU A 163 6.49 -22.17 -8.33
C LEU A 163 7.87 -22.84 -8.21
N GLN A 164 8.12 -23.82 -9.08
CA GLN A 164 9.33 -24.64 -8.99
C GLN A 164 10.34 -24.40 -10.13
N PHE A 165 9.86 -23.99 -11.31
CA PHE A 165 10.65 -24.02 -12.54
C PHE A 165 11.65 -22.86 -12.69
N LEU A 166 11.49 -21.78 -11.91
CA LEU A 166 12.47 -20.67 -11.90
C LEU A 166 13.68 -20.94 -11.00
N TYR A 167 13.66 -22.02 -10.21
CA TYR A 167 14.63 -22.21 -9.15
C TYR A 167 15.44 -23.50 -9.30
N ASN A 168 16.74 -23.35 -9.05
CA ASN A 168 17.68 -24.46 -9.06
C ASN A 168 17.96 -25.03 -7.65
N ASN A 169 17.48 -24.37 -6.58
CA ASN A 169 17.69 -24.85 -5.22
C ASN A 169 16.94 -26.17 -4.94
N ALA A 170 17.44 -26.94 -3.96
CA ALA A 170 16.86 -28.24 -3.60
C ALA A 170 15.37 -28.14 -3.20
N GLY A 171 14.99 -27.05 -2.52
CA GLY A 171 13.61 -26.77 -2.11
C GLY A 171 12.73 -26.14 -3.19
N LYS A 172 13.21 -25.96 -4.42
CA LYS A 172 12.45 -25.45 -5.59
C LYS A 172 11.55 -24.25 -5.27
N GLY A 173 12.17 -23.13 -4.93
CA GLY A 173 11.48 -21.88 -4.56
C GLY A 173 11.18 -21.74 -3.07
N LYS A 174 11.54 -22.74 -2.25
CA LYS A 174 11.52 -22.65 -0.79
C LYS A 174 12.84 -22.12 -0.23
N VAL A 175 12.80 -21.08 0.60
CA VAL A 175 13.98 -20.49 1.25
C VAL A 175 13.71 -20.31 2.74
N ALA A 176 14.60 -20.78 3.61
CA ALA A 176 14.47 -20.60 5.05
C ALA A 176 14.59 -19.12 5.44
N VAL A 177 13.89 -18.71 6.50
CA VAL A 177 13.99 -17.37 7.07
C VAL A 177 14.47 -17.49 8.51
N ASP A 178 15.72 -17.09 8.75
CA ASP A 178 16.35 -17.22 10.07
C ASP A 178 15.99 -16.06 11.02
N PHE A 179 15.36 -15.00 10.51
CA PHE A 179 15.03 -13.77 11.25
C PHE A 179 13.53 -13.43 11.21
N ALA A 180 12.64 -14.44 11.20
CA ALA A 180 11.20 -14.21 11.11
C ALA A 180 10.62 -13.42 12.31
N ASP A 181 11.22 -13.58 13.50
CA ASP A 181 10.84 -12.81 14.68
C ASP A 181 11.56 -11.45 14.77
N ARG A 182 11.25 -10.58 13.81
CA ARG A 182 11.81 -9.22 13.76
C ARG A 182 11.53 -8.43 15.04
N SER A 183 10.39 -8.68 15.68
CA SER A 183 9.98 -7.97 16.90
C SER A 183 10.92 -8.28 18.06
N GLU A 184 11.26 -9.56 18.25
CA GLU A 184 12.21 -10.01 19.27
C GLU A 184 13.64 -9.56 18.97
N VAL A 185 14.07 -9.61 17.71
CA VAL A 185 15.40 -9.09 17.32
C VAL A 185 15.51 -7.59 17.61
N LEU A 186 14.46 -6.82 17.32
CA LEU A 186 14.43 -5.40 17.61
C LEU A 186 14.41 -5.12 19.12
N GLN A 187 13.69 -5.93 19.88
CA GLN A 187 13.62 -5.82 21.33
C GLN A 187 14.98 -6.15 21.96
N PHE A 188 15.63 -7.23 21.53
CA PHE A 188 17.00 -7.56 21.94
C PHE A 188 17.99 -6.43 21.61
N ALA A 189 17.97 -5.93 20.37
CA ALA A 189 18.85 -4.84 19.96
C ALA A 189 18.62 -3.56 20.78
N LYS A 190 17.37 -3.29 21.15
CA LYS A 190 17.00 -2.16 22.01
C LYS A 190 17.53 -2.36 23.43
N ASP A 191 17.42 -3.55 24.00
CA ASP A 191 17.88 -3.81 25.37
C ASP A 191 19.41 -3.71 25.47
N VAL A 192 20.13 -4.25 24.47
CA VAL A 192 21.58 -4.08 24.35
C VAL A 192 21.96 -2.61 24.13
N GLY A 193 21.23 -1.89 23.26
CA GLY A 193 21.47 -0.46 23.01
C GLY A 193 21.25 0.40 24.26
N LEU A 194 20.27 0.05 25.09
CA LEU A 194 20.01 0.72 26.37
C LEU A 194 21.10 0.39 27.41
N SER A 195 21.68 -0.81 27.39
CA SER A 195 22.74 -1.18 28.34
C SER A 195 24.06 -0.43 28.12
N VAL A 196 24.27 0.17 26.95
CA VAL A 196 25.45 0.99 26.61
C VAL A 196 25.10 2.46 26.32
N ALA A 197 23.96 2.92 26.82
CA ALA A 197 23.42 4.25 26.52
C ALA A 197 24.37 5.40 26.94
N ASP A 198 25.14 5.23 28.01
CA ASP A 198 26.15 6.19 28.47
C ASP A 198 27.30 6.31 27.45
N ILE A 199 27.77 5.18 26.90
CA ILE A 199 28.80 5.13 25.86
C ILE A 199 28.29 5.79 24.58
N THR A 200 27.09 5.46 24.12
CA THR A 200 26.55 6.07 22.88
C THR A 200 26.30 7.57 23.06
N LYS A 201 25.91 7.99 24.27
CA LYS A 201 25.78 9.41 24.63
C LYS A 201 27.14 10.11 24.58
N LEU A 202 28.19 9.48 25.10
CA LEU A 202 29.54 10.04 25.06
C LEU A 202 30.07 10.15 23.63
N LEU A 203 29.87 9.12 22.80
CA LEU A 203 30.43 9.05 21.45
C LEU A 203 29.70 9.93 20.43
N TRP A 204 28.36 9.99 20.52
CA TRP A 204 27.52 10.58 19.47
C TRP A 204 26.52 11.62 19.99
N ASP A 205 26.58 11.98 21.28
CA ASP A 205 25.57 12.80 21.97
C ASP A 205 24.13 12.25 21.85
N GLY A 206 24.00 10.99 21.44
CA GLY A 206 22.75 10.32 21.11
C GLY A 206 22.50 9.09 21.97
N VAL A 207 21.24 8.89 22.36
CA VAL A 207 20.79 7.66 23.02
C VAL A 207 19.60 7.11 22.27
N GLN A 208 19.63 5.82 21.98
CA GLN A 208 18.52 5.10 21.37
C GLN A 208 17.42 4.86 22.42
N ARG A 209 16.73 5.93 22.82
CA ARG A 209 15.54 5.88 23.66
C ARG A 209 14.30 5.87 22.77
N CYS A 210 13.72 4.69 22.54
CA CYS A 210 12.34 4.65 22.05
C CYS A 210 11.44 5.21 23.16
N ARG A 211 10.85 6.40 22.94
CA ARG A 211 9.85 6.98 23.83
C ARG A 211 8.65 6.04 23.86
N GLN A 212 8.41 5.35 24.98
CA GLN A 212 7.15 4.65 25.21
C GLN A 212 6.05 5.73 25.26
N ILE A 213 5.29 5.86 24.17
CA ILE A 213 4.02 6.59 24.21
C ILE A 213 3.07 5.68 24.95
N ASN A 214 2.98 5.86 26.27
CA ASN A 214 1.86 5.36 27.05
C ASN A 214 0.60 5.99 26.45
N GLN A 215 -0.17 5.19 25.70
CA GLN A 215 -1.56 5.50 25.40
C GLN A 215 -2.31 5.46 26.74
N ILE A 216 -2.34 6.60 27.42
CA ILE A 216 -3.23 6.83 28.56
C ILE A 216 -4.65 6.74 27.99
N LYS A 217 -5.27 5.57 28.09
CA LYS A 217 -6.72 5.44 27.98
C LYS A 217 -7.31 6.26 29.14
N SER A 218 -7.73 7.50 28.87
CA SER A 218 -8.56 8.26 29.79
C SER A 218 -9.95 7.61 29.85
N GLY A 219 -10.06 6.57 30.66
CA GLY A 219 -11.33 5.98 31.06
C GLY A 219 -11.77 6.55 32.41
N THR A 220 -12.26 7.79 32.43
CA THR A 220 -13.07 8.26 33.55
C THR A 220 -14.48 7.75 33.32
N ARG A 221 -14.86 6.73 34.09
CA ARG A 221 -16.24 6.26 34.24
C ARG A 221 -16.63 6.54 35.70
N ILE A 222 -17.85 7.06 35.86
CA ILE A 222 -18.60 7.53 37.04
C ILE A 222 -18.09 8.81 37.72
#